data_AF-A0A3A8IU04-F1
#
_entry.id   AF-A0A3A8IU04-F1
#
_cell.length_a   1.000
_cell.length_b   1.000
_cell.length_c   1.000
_cell.angle_alpha   90.00
_cell.angle_beta   90.00
_cell.angle_gamma   90.00
#
_symmetry.space_group_name_H-M   'P 1'
#
loop_
_entity.id
_entity.type
_entity.pdbx_description
1 polymer ?
#
loop_
_entity_poly.entity_id
_entity_poly.type
_entity_poly.pdbx_seq_one_letter_code
_entity_poly.pdbx_strand_id
1 'polypeptide(L)'
;MRRFLLTAAVLCASLSGLTACKTSCRELSEKLCECALNSVEKQICQQRAADEEARVEPTAEDEIACEERLEGCDCRTIETEEGKKACGLAR
;
A
#
# COMPACT_ATOMS: atom_id res chain seq x y z
N MET A 1 40.92 -4.78 29.84
CA MET A 1 40.04 -3.71 29.30
C MET A 1 39.64 -3.88 27.82
N ARG A 2 39.94 -5.01 27.14
CA ARG A 2 39.68 -5.19 25.69
C ARG A 2 38.48 -6.10 25.35
N ARG A 3 37.86 -6.71 26.37
CA ARG A 3 36.77 -7.71 26.21
C ARG A 3 35.36 -7.16 26.45
N PHE A 4 35.24 -6.01 27.12
CA PHE A 4 33.94 -5.38 27.43
C PHE A 4 33.43 -4.44 26.33
N LEU A 5 34.26 -4.10 25.34
CA LEU A 5 33.88 -3.21 24.24
C LEU A 5 33.30 -3.97 23.04
N LEU A 6 33.38 -5.31 23.02
CA LEU A 6 32.88 -6.12 21.91
C LEU A 6 31.42 -6.56 22.10
N THR A 7 30.89 -6.52 23.33
CA THR A 7 29.51 -6.96 23.61
C THR A 7 28.46 -5.87 23.41
N ALA A 8 28.86 -4.59 23.27
CA ALA A 8 27.92 -3.49 23.06
C ALA A 8 27.53 -3.29 21.57
N ALA A 9 28.28 -3.84 20.63
CA ALA A 9 28.05 -3.62 19.19
C ALA A 9 27.01 -4.57 18.57
N VAL A 10 26.61 -5.64 19.27
CA VAL A 10 25.73 -6.69 18.70
C VAL A 10 24.23 -6.40 18.93
N LEU A 11 23.88 -5.46 19.80
CA LEU A 11 22.48 -5.18 20.17
C LEU A 11 21.75 -4.16 19.28
N CYS A 12 22.43 -3.54 18.30
CA CYS A 12 21.81 -2.53 17.43
C CYS A 12 21.33 -3.06 16.06
N ALA A 13 21.43 -4.38 15.81
CA ALA A 13 21.21 -4.94 14.47
C ALA A 13 19.80 -5.48 14.19
N SER A 14 18.83 -5.35 15.10
CA SER A 14 17.55 -6.07 14.99
C SER A 14 16.27 -5.21 14.92
N LEU A 15 16.36 -3.90 14.68
CA LEU A 15 15.16 -3.03 14.62
C LEU A 15 14.98 -2.25 13.31
N SER A 16 15.79 -2.53 12.29
CA SER A 16 15.71 -1.87 10.97
C SER A 16 14.91 -2.68 9.95
N GLY A 17 13.67 -3.07 10.29
CA GLY A 17 12.86 -3.93 9.41
C GLY A 17 11.35 -3.73 9.47
N LEU A 18 10.87 -2.67 10.13
CA LEU A 18 9.45 -2.27 10.10
C LEU A 18 9.36 -0.83 9.62
N THR A 19 10.01 -0.51 8.49
CA THR A 19 9.41 0.52 7.66
C THR A 19 8.11 -0.07 7.18
N ALA A 20 6.99 0.34 7.78
CA ALA A 20 5.68 0.21 7.16
C ALA A 20 5.70 1.07 5.88
N CYS A 21 6.49 0.66 4.90
CA CYS A 21 6.36 1.12 3.54
C CYS A 21 5.02 0.58 3.10
N LYS A 22 4.07 1.50 3.03
CA LYS A 22 2.79 1.33 2.37
C LYS A 22 2.99 0.49 1.09
N THR A 23 2.27 -0.63 0.96
CA THR A 23 2.36 -1.45 -0.25
C THR A 23 1.83 -0.72 -1.48
N SER A 24 2.23 -1.14 -2.67
CA SER A 24 1.70 -0.60 -3.92
C SER A 24 0.20 -0.86 -4.02
N CYS A 25 -0.27 -2.01 -3.53
CA CYS A 25 -1.70 -2.34 -3.50
C CYS A 25 -2.50 -1.49 -2.50
N ARG A 26 -1.93 -1.20 -1.33
CA ARG A 26 -2.49 -0.22 -0.37
C ARG A 26 -2.54 1.17 -0.99
N GLU A 27 -1.51 1.56 -1.73
CA GLU A 27 -1.47 2.86 -2.39
C GLU A 27 -2.52 2.99 -3.49
N LEU A 28 -2.67 1.98 -4.34
CA LEU A 28 -3.72 1.97 -5.35
C LEU A 28 -5.12 2.02 -4.72
N SER A 29 -5.32 1.26 -3.64
CA SER A 29 -6.58 1.26 -2.89
C SER A 29 -6.90 2.65 -2.30
N GLU A 30 -5.91 3.33 -1.72
CA GLU A 30 -6.10 4.69 -1.23
C GLU A 30 -6.38 5.68 -2.37
N LYS A 31 -5.74 5.52 -3.54
CA LYS A 31 -6.01 6.32 -4.73
C LYS A 31 -7.46 6.15 -5.19
N LEU A 32 -7.99 4.92 -5.14
CA LEU A 32 -9.41 4.65 -5.40
C LEU A 32 -10.33 5.30 -4.35
N CYS A 33 -9.91 5.36 -3.10
CA CYS A 33 -10.67 6.04 -2.05
C CYS A 33 -10.75 7.56 -2.23
N GLU A 34 -9.84 8.18 -2.99
CA GLU A 34 -9.94 9.60 -3.38
C GLU A 34 -11.17 9.87 -4.26
N CYS A 35 -11.77 8.84 -4.86
CA CYS A 35 -12.96 8.97 -5.70
C CYS A 35 -14.26 9.04 -4.89
N ALA A 36 -14.20 8.95 -3.56
CA ALA A 36 -15.37 9.02 -2.69
C ALA A 36 -16.06 10.40 -2.74
N LEU A 37 -17.38 10.45 -2.50
CA LEU A 37 -18.16 11.69 -2.64
C LEU A 37 -17.88 12.70 -1.53
N ASN A 38 -17.40 12.21 -0.39
CA ASN A 38 -17.11 13.01 0.79
C ASN A 38 -16.03 12.39 1.68
N SER A 39 -15.58 13.15 2.68
CA SER A 39 -14.50 12.75 3.58
C SER A 39 -14.83 11.55 4.47
N VAL A 40 -16.10 11.38 4.85
CA VAL A 40 -16.54 10.25 5.69
C VAL A 40 -16.43 8.95 4.90
N GLU A 41 -16.94 8.93 3.67
CA GLU A 41 -16.83 7.78 2.76
C GLU A 41 -15.36 7.46 2.44
N LYS A 42 -14.55 8.48 2.17
CA LYS A 42 -13.10 8.32 1.97
C LYS A 42 -12.44 7.64 3.16
N GLN A 43 -12.70 8.11 4.38
CA GLN A 43 -12.13 7.52 5.59
C GLN A 43 -12.57 6.07 5.79
N ILE A 44 -13.85 5.76 5.56
CA ILE A 44 -14.36 4.39 5.63
C ILE A 44 -13.67 3.50 4.59
N CYS A 45 -13.50 4.00 3.35
CA CYS A 45 -12.80 3.30 2.29
C CYS A 45 -11.35 3.00 2.67
N GLN A 46 -10.62 4.01 3.15
CA GLN A 46 -9.23 3.86 3.59
C GLN A 46 -9.10 2.86 4.74
N GLN A 47 -10.03 2.86 5.70
CA GLN A 47 -10.03 1.88 6.79
C GLN A 47 -10.30 0.47 6.29
N ARG A 48 -11.23 0.29 5.33
CA ARG A 48 -11.51 -1.04 4.76
C ARG A 48 -10.34 -1.57 3.96
N ALA A 49 -9.69 -0.71 3.20
CA ALA A 49 -8.43 -1.07 2.58
C ALA A 49 -7.45 -1.49 3.69
N ALA A 50 -7.29 -0.66 4.73
CA ALA A 50 -6.40 -0.89 5.87
C ALA A 50 -6.54 -2.32 6.42
N ASP A 51 -7.79 -2.65 6.77
CA ASP A 51 -8.20 -3.93 7.30
C ASP A 51 -7.94 -5.09 6.32
N GLU A 52 -8.15 -4.90 5.01
CA GLU A 52 -8.01 -6.00 4.05
C GLU A 52 -6.55 -6.39 3.79
N GLU A 53 -5.62 -5.45 3.65
CA GLU A 53 -4.18 -5.78 3.54
C GLU A 53 -3.68 -6.49 4.80
N ALA A 54 -4.19 -6.09 5.98
CA ALA A 54 -3.83 -6.74 7.24
C ALA A 54 -4.36 -8.19 7.31
N ARG A 55 -5.42 -8.50 6.56
CA ARG A 55 -5.98 -9.86 6.44
C ARG A 55 -5.32 -10.67 5.33
N VAL A 56 -4.95 -10.00 4.24
CA VAL A 56 -4.40 -10.60 3.02
C VAL A 56 -3.23 -9.74 2.59
N GLU A 57 -2.04 -10.19 2.97
CA GLU A 57 -0.79 -9.57 2.52
C GLU A 57 -0.62 -9.80 1.01
N PRO A 58 -0.40 -8.73 0.20
CA PRO A 58 -0.19 -8.90 -1.22
C PRO A 58 1.07 -9.72 -1.52
N THR A 59 1.02 -10.54 -2.57
CA THR A 59 2.20 -11.22 -3.10
C THR A 59 3.09 -10.25 -3.87
N ALA A 60 4.34 -10.64 -4.15
CA ALA A 60 5.23 -9.81 -4.99
C ALA A 60 4.65 -9.56 -6.38
N GLU A 61 3.94 -10.55 -6.96
CA GLU A 61 3.25 -10.41 -8.23
C GLU A 61 2.07 -9.42 -8.13
N ASP A 62 1.34 -9.42 -7.02
CA ASP A 62 0.27 -8.44 -6.76
C ASP A 62 0.84 -7.02 -6.64
N GLU A 63 1.96 -6.85 -5.93
CA GLU A 63 2.63 -5.55 -5.78
C GLU A 63 3.00 -4.94 -7.13
N ILE A 64 3.60 -5.74 -8.02
CA ILE A 64 3.97 -5.31 -9.38
C ILE A 64 2.72 -4.91 -10.16
N ALA A 65 1.67 -5.74 -10.10
CA ALA A 65 0.41 -5.42 -10.77
C ALA A 65 -0.21 -4.11 -10.23
N CYS A 66 -0.19 -3.89 -8.92
CA CYS A 66 -0.68 -2.67 -8.32
C CYS A 66 0.16 -1.45 -8.70
N GLU A 67 1.50 -1.59 -8.70
CA GLU A 67 2.45 -0.53 -9.07
C GLU A 67 2.23 -0.04 -10.51
N GLU A 68 2.06 -0.96 -11.46
CA GLU A 68 1.75 -0.64 -12.87
C GLU A 68 0.49 0.22 -13.05
N ARG A 69 -0.45 0.15 -12.10
CA ARG A 69 -1.73 0.86 -12.13
C ARG A 69 -1.69 2.19 -11.38
N LEU A 70 -0.67 2.44 -10.57
CA LEU A 70 -0.55 3.66 -9.75
C LEU A 70 -0.53 4.92 -10.61
N GLU A 71 0.16 4.91 -11.75
CA GLU A 71 0.21 6.10 -12.61
C GLU A 71 -1.09 6.29 -13.42
N GLY A 72 -1.68 5.20 -13.91
CA GLY A 72 -2.82 5.24 -14.85
C GLY A 72 -4.19 5.41 -14.21
N CYS A 73 -4.38 5.03 -12.94
CA CYS A 73 -5.68 5.10 -12.29
C CYS A 73 -6.06 6.57 -11.96
N ASP A 74 -7.22 7.04 -12.43
CA ASP A 74 -7.70 8.41 -12.23
C ASP A 74 -9.22 8.43 -11.97
N CYS A 75 -9.63 9.06 -10.86
CA CYS A 75 -11.05 9.20 -10.48
C CYS A 75 -11.88 9.94 -11.53
N ARG A 76 -11.29 10.79 -12.36
CA ARG A 76 -12.01 11.52 -13.42
C ARG A 76 -12.48 10.61 -14.54
N THR A 77 -11.85 9.45 -14.71
CA THR A 77 -12.16 8.49 -15.77
C THR A 77 -12.65 7.16 -15.23
N ILE A 78 -12.73 6.97 -13.91
CA ILE A 78 -13.08 5.69 -13.27
C ILE A 78 -14.46 5.15 -13.64
N GLU A 79 -15.37 6.02 -14.09
CA GLU A 79 -16.70 5.61 -14.58
C GLU A 79 -16.68 5.08 -16.02
N THR A 80 -15.59 5.32 -16.78
CA THR A 80 -15.40 4.77 -18.13
C THR A 80 -14.78 3.38 -18.08
N GLU A 81 -14.96 2.61 -19.15
CA GLU A 81 -14.39 1.26 -19.24
C GLU A 81 -12.85 1.29 -19.26
N GLU A 82 -12.25 2.30 -19.91
CA GLU A 82 -10.81 2.49 -19.94
C GLU A 82 -10.26 2.86 -18.54
N GLY A 83 -10.95 3.72 -17.80
CA GLY A 83 -10.53 4.08 -16.44
C GLY A 83 -10.65 2.91 -15.47
N LYS A 84 -11.73 2.11 -15.55
CA LYS A 84 -11.85 0.87 -14.76
C LYS A 84 -10.71 -0.10 -15.05
N LYS A 85 -10.32 -0.28 -16.32
CA LYS A 85 -9.16 -1.11 -16.69
C LYS A 85 -7.86 -0.55 -16.13
N ALA A 86 -7.63 0.76 -16.25
CA ALA A 86 -6.44 1.42 -15.73
C ALA A 86 -6.30 1.28 -14.20
N CYS A 87 -7.43 1.20 -13.48
CA CYS A 87 -7.47 0.97 -12.05
C CYS A 87 -7.55 -0.51 -11.64
N GLY A 88 -7.57 -1.47 -12.57
CA GLY A 88 -7.71 -2.90 -12.26
C GLY A 88 -9.10 -3.36 -11.83
N LEU A 89 -10.15 -2.56 -12.07
CA LEU A 89 -11.55 -2.86 -11.75
C LEU A 89 -12.28 -3.60 -12.88
N ALA A 90 -11.67 -3.67 -14.08
CA ALA A 90 -12.21 -4.38 -15.24
C ALA A 90 -11.08 -5.11 -16.01
N ARG A 91 -11.45 -6.13 -16.78
CA ARG A 91 -10.54 -6.90 -17.66
C ARG A 91 -10.61 -6.42 -19.11
#